data_AF-A0A6H9SAW4-F1
#
_entry.id   AF-A0A6H9SAW4-F1
#
_cell.length_a   1.000
_cell.length_b   1.000
_cell.length_c   1.000
_cell.angle_alpha   90.00
_cell.angle_beta   90.00
_cell.angle_gamma   90.00
#
_symmetry.space_group_name_H-M   'P 1'
#
loop_
_entity.id
_entity.type
_entity.pdbx_description
1 polymer ?
#
loop_
_entity_poly.entity_id
_entity_poly.type
_entity_poly.pdbx_seq_one_letter_code
_entity_poly.pdbx_strand_id
1 'polypeptide(L)'
;VSPAKSGGTVQVRYFMPHNCHRALAITGSIGLATACVTEDSVVAQLLGIVSEPRLQQVRIEHPSGGIDVVLSYTGEKGETIRASVVRTARRLFSGYVYATASQRLAG
;
A
#
# COMPACT_ATOMS: atom_id res chain seq x y z
N VAL A 1 -6.61 -3.16 10.40
CA VAL A 1 -7.26 -3.63 9.17
C VAL A 1 -8.65 -4.13 9.50
N SER A 2 -9.60 -4.11 8.57
CA SER A 2 -10.97 -4.59 8.76
C SER A 2 -11.56 -5.03 7.40
N PRO A 3 -12.71 -5.73 7.38
CA PRO A 3 -13.45 -5.95 6.14
C PRO A 3 -13.71 -4.63 5.40
N ALA A 4 -13.67 -4.69 4.07
CA ALA A 4 -13.97 -3.56 3.19
C ALA A 4 -15.44 -3.15 3.28
N LYS A 5 -15.72 -1.87 3.00
CA LYS A 5 -17.09 -1.29 3.06
C LYS A 5 -17.58 -0.71 1.75
N SER A 6 -16.70 -0.56 0.76
CA SER A 6 -16.98 0.09 -0.53
C SER A 6 -16.53 -0.78 -1.71
N GLY A 7 -16.65 -2.10 -1.56
CA GLY A 7 -16.35 -3.07 -2.61
C GLY A 7 -14.86 -3.32 -2.84
N GLY A 8 -13.98 -2.85 -1.96
CA GLY A 8 -12.57 -3.23 -1.95
C GLY A 8 -12.32 -4.62 -1.37
N THR A 9 -11.05 -5.01 -1.33
CA THR A 9 -10.59 -6.26 -0.69
C THR A 9 -10.52 -6.10 0.83
N VAL A 10 -9.92 -5.01 1.30
CA VAL A 10 -9.70 -4.76 2.74
C VAL A 10 -9.73 -3.26 3.02
N GLN A 11 -10.15 -2.87 4.22
CA GLN A 11 -10.04 -1.49 4.70
C GLN A 11 -8.90 -1.33 5.71
N VAL A 12 -8.20 -0.19 5.66
CA VAL A 12 -7.10 0.14 6.56
C VAL A 12 -7.18 1.55 7.15
N ARG A 13 -6.56 1.70 8.33
CA ARG A 13 -6.07 2.96 8.90
C ARG A 13 -4.57 2.77 9.13
N TYR A 14 -3.76 3.64 8.55
CA TYR A 14 -2.30 3.49 8.52
C TYR A 14 -1.65 4.62 9.33
N PHE A 15 -0.70 4.31 10.20
CA PHE A 15 -0.10 5.29 11.11
C PHE A 15 1.37 5.57 10.75
N MET A 16 1.80 6.82 10.95
CA MET A 16 3.16 7.31 10.66
C MET A 16 3.81 7.99 11.87
N PRO A 17 4.50 7.23 12.74
CA PRO A 17 3.84 6.19 13.53
C PRO A 17 2.80 6.77 14.50
N HIS A 18 2.85 8.07 14.80
CA HIS A 18 1.99 8.71 15.81
C HIS A 18 0.68 9.25 15.21
N ASN A 19 0.70 9.60 13.93
CA ASN A 19 -0.46 10.19 13.25
C ASN A 19 -1.06 9.22 12.24
N CYS A 20 -2.40 9.15 12.19
CA CYS A 20 -3.08 8.42 11.13
C CYS A 20 -2.88 9.14 9.79
N HIS A 21 -2.30 8.44 8.83
CA HIS A 21 -2.17 8.86 7.46
C HIS A 21 -3.56 9.07 6.85
N ARG A 22 -3.78 10.22 6.18
CA ARG A 22 -5.07 10.59 5.60
C ARG A 22 -5.48 9.70 4.41
N ALA A 23 -4.50 9.09 3.75
CA ALA A 23 -4.67 8.12 2.67
C ALA A 23 -3.96 6.80 3.05
N LEU A 24 -3.03 6.32 2.23
CA LEU A 24 -2.15 5.20 2.54
C LEU A 24 -0.78 5.39 1.85
N ALA A 25 0.32 5.00 2.51
CA ALA A 25 1.64 5.00 1.90
C ALA A 25 1.79 3.85 0.90
N ILE A 26 2.52 4.05 -0.20
CA ILE A 26 2.70 3.03 -1.25
C ILE A 26 3.39 1.77 -0.71
N THR A 27 4.46 1.94 0.07
CA THR A 27 5.13 0.81 0.73
C THR A 27 4.19 0.05 1.67
N GLY A 28 3.38 0.78 2.45
CA GLY A 28 2.33 0.20 3.30
C GLY A 28 1.27 -0.56 2.51
N SER A 29 0.85 -0.05 1.35
CA SER A 29 -0.10 -0.75 0.47
C SER A 29 0.47 -2.03 -0.12
N ILE A 30 1.75 -2.03 -0.52
CA ILE A 30 2.42 -3.22 -1.04
C ILE A 30 2.52 -4.28 0.06
N GLY A 31 3.01 -3.91 1.25
CA GLY A 31 3.10 -4.84 2.37
C GLY A 31 1.76 -5.42 2.78
N LEU A 32 0.69 -4.60 2.79
CA LEU A 32 -0.65 -5.08 3.11
C LEU A 32 -1.21 -5.99 2.02
N ALA A 33 -1.00 -5.67 0.74
CA ALA A 33 -1.42 -6.54 -0.36
C ALA A 33 -0.68 -7.89 -0.34
N THR A 34 0.63 -7.89 -0.02
CA THR A 34 1.39 -9.12 0.21
C THR A 34 0.78 -9.92 1.35
N ALA A 35 0.47 -9.29 2.49
CA ALA A 35 -0.16 -9.98 3.61
C ALA A 35 -1.51 -10.63 3.23
N CYS A 36 -2.33 -9.99 2.38
CA CYS A 36 -3.58 -10.61 1.89
C CYS A 36 -3.37 -11.95 1.17
N VAL A 37 -2.18 -12.22 0.62
CA VAL A 37 -1.86 -13.42 -0.17
C VAL A 37 -0.75 -14.28 0.45
N THR A 38 -0.30 -13.91 1.65
CA THR A 38 0.61 -14.71 2.47
C THR A 38 -0.23 -15.62 3.34
N GLU A 39 -0.04 -16.93 3.17
CA GLU A 39 -0.67 -17.96 3.99
C GLU A 39 -0.43 -17.67 5.48
N ASP A 40 -1.43 -17.95 6.30
CA ASP A 40 -1.43 -17.73 7.76
C ASP A 40 -1.23 -16.30 8.25
N SER A 41 -1.17 -15.31 7.36
CA SER A 41 -1.16 -13.92 7.80
C SER A 41 -2.52 -13.58 8.45
N VAL A 42 -2.48 -12.69 9.46
CA VAL A 42 -3.69 -12.17 10.12
C VAL A 42 -4.66 -11.55 9.09
N VAL A 43 -4.13 -10.97 8.01
CA VAL A 43 -4.95 -10.34 6.97
C VAL A 43 -5.61 -11.40 6.09
N ALA A 44 -4.89 -12.45 5.70
CA ALA A 44 -5.44 -13.57 4.94
C ALA A 44 -6.56 -14.27 5.72
N GLN A 45 -6.32 -14.52 7.02
CA GLN A 45 -7.32 -15.09 7.93
C GLN A 45 -8.56 -14.20 8.06
N LEU A 46 -8.38 -12.88 8.22
CA LEU A 46 -9.48 -11.91 8.29
C LEU A 46 -10.36 -11.94 7.04
N LEU A 47 -9.75 -12.13 5.87
CA LEU A 47 -10.47 -12.15 4.60
C LEU A 47 -11.16 -13.50 4.34
N GLY A 48 -10.84 -14.54 5.11
CA GLY A 48 -11.27 -15.92 4.81
C GLY A 48 -10.77 -16.40 3.45
N ILE A 49 -9.76 -15.73 2.88
CA ILE A 49 -9.19 -16.07 1.58
C ILE A 49 -8.13 -17.12 1.86
N VAL A 50 -8.61 -18.35 1.87
CA VAL A 50 -7.79 -19.55 1.93
C VAL A 50 -7.93 -20.21 0.56
N SER A 51 -6.94 -19.95 -0.30
CA SER A 51 -6.62 -20.75 -1.48
C SER A 51 -7.38 -20.46 -2.79
N GLU A 52 -6.59 -20.48 -3.87
CA GLU A 52 -6.90 -20.68 -5.31
C GLU A 52 -8.21 -20.10 -5.90
N PRO A 53 -8.14 -19.19 -6.90
CA PRO A 53 -6.93 -18.59 -7.46
C PRO A 53 -6.35 -17.52 -6.54
N ARG A 54 -5.00 -17.43 -6.49
CA ARG A 54 -4.33 -16.35 -5.74
C ARG A 54 -4.79 -14.99 -6.25
N LEU A 55 -5.04 -14.03 -5.35
CA LEU A 55 -5.44 -12.68 -5.74
C LEU A 55 -4.41 -12.07 -6.69
N GLN A 56 -4.86 -11.58 -7.84
CA GLN A 56 -4.04 -10.83 -8.80
C GLN A 56 -4.15 -9.32 -8.60
N GLN A 57 -5.15 -8.88 -7.83
CA GLN A 57 -5.35 -7.48 -7.48
C GLN A 57 -5.91 -7.39 -6.06
N VAL A 58 -5.36 -6.45 -5.28
CA VAL A 58 -5.85 -6.11 -3.96
C VAL A 58 -6.25 -4.64 -3.96
N ARG A 59 -7.54 -4.37 -3.75
CA ARG A 59 -8.06 -3.02 -3.60
C ARG A 59 -8.14 -2.67 -2.13
N ILE A 60 -7.28 -1.76 -1.68
CA ILE A 60 -7.17 -1.37 -0.28
C ILE A 60 -7.91 -0.05 -0.08
N GLU A 61 -8.98 -0.07 0.71
CA GLU A 61 -9.73 1.12 1.11
C GLU A 61 -9.00 1.88 2.23
N HIS A 62 -8.89 3.18 2.08
CA HIS A 62 -8.27 4.10 3.04
C HIS A 62 -9.17 5.35 3.22
N PRO A 63 -8.93 6.25 4.19
CA PRO A 63 -9.88 7.31 4.51
C PRO A 63 -10.25 8.22 3.33
N SER A 64 -9.33 8.44 2.40
CA SER A 64 -9.55 9.27 1.20
C SER A 64 -9.90 8.50 -0.09
N GLY A 65 -10.34 7.24 -0.02
CA GLY A 65 -10.69 6.44 -1.21
C GLY A 65 -10.11 5.02 -1.19
N GLY A 66 -9.45 4.62 -2.27
CA GLY A 66 -8.79 3.32 -2.33
C GLY A 66 -7.58 3.30 -3.25
N ILE A 67 -6.72 2.31 -3.04
CA ILE A 67 -5.53 2.05 -3.86
C ILE A 67 -5.56 0.62 -4.38
N ASP A 68 -5.35 0.46 -5.68
CA ASP A 68 -5.21 -0.84 -6.32
C ASP A 68 -3.73 -1.24 -6.36
N VAL A 69 -3.44 -2.42 -5.83
CA VAL A 69 -2.14 -3.09 -5.93
C VAL A 69 -2.32 -4.32 -6.81
N VAL A 70 -1.61 -4.37 -7.93
CA VAL A 70 -1.61 -5.53 -8.82
C VAL A 70 -0.48 -6.46 -8.39
N LEU A 71 -0.82 -7.74 -8.22
CA LEU A 71 0.09 -8.80 -7.84
C LEU A 71 0.31 -9.74 -9.03
N SER A 72 1.56 -10.03 -9.33
CA SER A 72 1.94 -11.12 -10.23
C SER A 72 2.86 -12.10 -9.52
N TYR A 73 2.78 -13.35 -9.93
CA TYR A 73 3.52 -14.45 -9.34
C TYR A 73 4.50 -14.98 -10.39
N THR A 74 5.79 -14.93 -10.06
CA THR A 74 6.89 -15.34 -10.95
C THR A 74 7.73 -16.43 -10.28
N GLY A 75 8.64 -17.04 -11.06
CA GLY A 75 9.39 -18.22 -10.63
C GLY A 75 8.73 -19.51 -11.10
N GLU A 76 9.45 -20.63 -11.06
CA GLU A 76 8.98 -21.91 -11.61
C GLU A 76 7.71 -22.42 -10.92
N LYS A 77 7.51 -22.05 -9.65
CA LYS A 77 6.35 -22.45 -8.84
C LYS A 77 5.47 -21.26 -8.45
N GLY A 78 5.71 -20.08 -9.02
CA GLY A 78 4.99 -18.85 -8.65
C GLY A 78 5.31 -18.37 -7.22
N GLU A 79 6.48 -18.72 -6.70
CA GLU A 79 6.91 -18.43 -5.33
C GLU A 79 7.26 -16.95 -5.12
N THR A 80 7.65 -16.23 -6.18
CA THR A 80 8.05 -14.83 -6.09
C THR A 80 6.85 -13.92 -6.33
N ILE A 81 6.54 -13.06 -5.35
CA ILE A 81 5.49 -12.06 -5.48
C ILE A 81 6.09 -10.77 -6.03
N ARG A 82 5.55 -10.28 -7.15
CA ARG A 82 5.80 -8.94 -7.67
C ARG A 82 4.56 -8.09 -7.45
N ALA A 83 4.71 -6.96 -6.77
CA ALA A 83 3.66 -5.98 -6.59
C ALA A 83 3.91 -4.75 -7.45
N SER A 84 2.84 -4.21 -8.04
CA SER A 84 2.90 -3.01 -8.87
C SER A 84 1.71 -2.10 -8.58
N VAL A 85 1.93 -0.79 -8.74
CA VAL A 85 0.94 0.24 -8.47
C VAL A 85 1.05 1.30 -9.55
N VAL A 86 -0.07 1.66 -10.18
CA VAL A 86 -0.12 2.77 -11.13
C VAL A 86 -0.19 4.09 -10.36
N ARG A 87 0.74 5.02 -10.62
CA ARG A 87 0.77 6.38 -10.06
C ARG A 87 0.95 7.39 -11.19
N THR A 88 0.59 8.65 -10.92
CA THR A 88 0.85 9.78 -11.82
C THR A 88 1.84 10.74 -11.17
N ALA A 89 2.56 11.50 -11.99
CA ALA A 89 3.44 12.56 -11.54
C ALA A 89 3.28 13.78 -12.46
N ARG A 90 3.38 14.98 -11.90
CA ARG A 90 3.35 16.25 -12.64
C ARG A 90 4.45 17.15 -12.12
N ARG A 91 5.31 17.66 -13.01
CA ARG A 91 6.32 18.65 -12.63
C ARG A 91 5.61 19.93 -12.17
N LEU A 92 5.84 20.33 -10.92
CA LEU A 92 5.23 21.52 -10.32
C LEU A 92 6.11 22.76 -10.46
N PHE A 93 7.44 22.59 -10.41
CA PHE A 93 8.40 23.69 -10.43
C PHE A 93 9.69 23.28 -11.15
N SER A 94 10.37 24.24 -11.77
CA SER A 94 11.70 24.10 -12.35
C SER A 94 12.45 25.41 -12.18
N GLY A 95 13.52 25.44 -11.39
CA GLY A 95 14.26 26.65 -11.06
C GLY A 95 15.15 26.47 -9.83
N TYR A 96 15.48 27.57 -9.16
CA TYR A 96 16.39 27.59 -8.01
C TYR A 96 15.64 27.79 -6.70
N VAL A 97 16.04 27.07 -5.65
CA VAL A 97 15.61 27.31 -4.26
C VAL A 97 16.76 27.99 -3.54
N TYR A 98 16.50 29.14 -2.91
CA TYR A 98 17.48 29.88 -2.11
C TYR A 98 17.19 29.65 -0.62
N ALA A 99 18.21 29.27 0.15
CA ALA A 99 18.15 29.13 1.60
C ALA A 99 19.07 30.16 2.26
N THR A 100 18.76 30.55 3.50
CA THR A 100 19.64 31.44 4.29
C THR A 100 20.93 30.72 4.66
N ALA A 101 22.07 31.42 4.64
CA ALA A 101 23.39 30.85 4.90
C ALA A 101 23.56 30.20 6.29
N SER A 102 22.71 30.56 7.26
CA SER A 102 22.71 29.97 8.60
C SER A 102 21.30 29.61 9.05
N GLN A 103 20.95 28.33 8.95
CA GLN A 103 19.93 27.73 9.79
C GLN A 103 20.56 26.54 10.49
N ARG A 104 20.83 26.68 11.80
CA ARG A 104 20.98 25.50 12.65
C ARG A 104 19.64 24.78 12.61
N LEU A 105 19.63 23.58 12.05
CA LEU A 105 18.49 22.67 12.20
C LEU A 105 18.31 22.45 13.70
N ALA A 106 17.22 22.97 14.27
CA ALA A 106 16.79 22.53 15.58
C ALA A 106 16.38 21.07 15.42
N GLY A 107 17.20 20.17 15.99
CA GLY A 107 16.88 18.76 16.13
C GLY A 107 15.72 18.55 17.08
#